data_AF-A0A314UFJ1-F1
#
_entry.id   AF-A0A314UFJ1-F1
#
_cell.length_a   1.000
_cell.length_b   1.000
_cell.length_c   1.000
_cell.angle_alpha   90.00
_cell.angle_beta   90.00
_cell.angle_gamma   90.00
#
_symmetry.space_group_name_H-M   'P 1'
#
loop_
_entity.id
_entity.type
_entity.pdbx_description
1 polymer ?
#
loop_
_entity_poly.entity_id
_entity_poly.type
_entity_poly.pdbx_seq_one_letter_code
_entity_poly.pdbx_strand_id
1 'polypeptide(L)'
;MNCEVCQLKELEVEHFEIREVLRCILHTIVFHRALGLVRPKDIDLELFEITYVQCGDMELEKKIDENIEQFISWVEKHPNKKSQICLSFFEERNKQATWFTHRKERLYWEQWHINLNVAQHPKAHSGKSHNSKVVVDPGESALEERMLAEPCLKHLLMRFCSK
;
A
#
# COMPACT_ATOMS: atom_id res chain seq x y z
N MET A 1 -9.62 -1.91 23.56
CA MET A 1 -10.00 -0.69 22.83
C MET A 1 -10.77 -1.11 21.61
N ASN A 2 -11.86 -0.41 21.30
CA ASN A 2 -12.54 -0.63 20.02
C ASN A 2 -11.68 0.04 18.94
N CYS A 3 -11.34 -0.69 17.89
CA CYS A 3 -10.60 -0.12 16.77
C CYS A 3 -11.56 0.74 15.95
N GLU A 4 -11.24 2.02 15.78
CA GLU A 4 -11.98 2.91 14.88
C GLU A 4 -11.65 2.54 13.44
N VAL A 5 -12.66 2.52 12.56
CA VAL A 5 -12.49 2.16 11.14
C VAL A 5 -13.07 3.26 10.28
N CYS A 6 -12.21 3.91 9.51
CA CYS A 6 -12.56 4.95 8.55
C CYS A 6 -12.46 4.38 7.13
N GLN A 7 -13.58 4.39 6.41
CA GLN A 7 -13.63 3.99 5.01
C GLN A 7 -13.72 5.26 4.16
N LEU A 8 -12.66 5.56 3.40
CA LEU A 8 -12.73 6.62 2.41
C LEU A 8 -13.66 6.21 1.27
N LYS A 9 -14.35 7.20 0.70
CA LYS A 9 -15.05 7.03 -0.58
C LYS A 9 -14.05 6.54 -1.62
N GLU A 10 -14.47 5.61 -2.46
CA GLU A 10 -13.64 5.11 -3.55
C GLU A 10 -13.24 6.25 -4.49
N LEU A 11 -11.96 6.29 -4.84
CA LEU A 11 -11.38 7.33 -5.69
C LEU A 11 -11.12 6.75 -7.08
N GLU A 12 -11.62 7.44 -8.09
CA GLU A 12 -11.31 7.14 -9.48
C GLU A 12 -10.02 7.87 -9.85
N VAL A 13 -9.03 7.14 -10.34
CA VAL A 13 -7.71 7.68 -10.66
C VAL A 13 -7.14 7.04 -11.92
N GLU A 14 -6.33 7.78 -12.65
CA GLU A 14 -5.46 7.25 -13.69
C GLU A 14 -4.16 6.70 -13.08
N HIS A 15 -3.50 5.79 -13.80
CA HIS A 15 -2.31 5.11 -13.28
C HIS A 15 -1.19 6.08 -12.86
N PHE A 16 -1.00 7.17 -13.60
CA PHE A 16 0.05 8.15 -13.30
C PHE A 16 -0.28 9.02 -12.07
N GLU A 17 -1.56 9.13 -11.69
CA GLU A 17 -2.01 9.92 -10.54
C GLU A 17 -1.85 9.18 -9.21
N ILE A 18 -1.78 7.83 -9.23
CA ILE A 18 -1.79 6.98 -8.03
C ILE A 18 -0.76 7.44 -7.00
N ARG A 19 0.47 7.74 -7.44
CA ARG A 19 1.56 8.14 -6.52
C ARG A 19 1.19 9.38 -5.73
N GLU A 20 0.69 10.38 -6.44
CA GLU A 20 0.47 11.72 -5.91
C GLU A 20 -0.77 11.77 -5.00
N VAL A 21 -1.85 11.12 -5.44
CA VAL A 21 -3.08 10.95 -4.65
C VAL A 21 -2.78 10.22 -3.34
N LEU A 22 -2.04 9.11 -3.40
CA LEU A 22 -1.70 8.35 -2.19
C LEU A 22 -0.74 9.09 -1.27
N ARG A 23 0.26 9.80 -1.80
CA ARG A 23 1.14 10.66 -0.98
C ARG A 23 0.32 11.69 -0.22
N CYS A 24 -0.55 12.42 -0.91
CA CYS A 24 -1.41 13.43 -0.32
C CYS A 24 -2.27 12.86 0.82
N ILE A 25 -2.98 11.75 0.57
CA ILE A 25 -3.88 11.13 1.56
C ILE A 25 -3.11 10.58 2.75
N LEU A 26 -2.05 9.79 2.52
CA LEU A 26 -1.29 9.14 3.59
C LEU A 26 -0.59 10.17 4.47
N HIS A 27 0.04 11.19 3.89
CA HIS A 27 0.66 12.26 4.68
C HIS A 27 -0.36 13.08 5.45
N THR A 28 -1.51 13.39 4.85
CA THR A 28 -2.59 14.11 5.55
C THR A 28 -3.09 13.33 6.77
N ILE A 29 -3.39 12.05 6.61
CA ILE A 29 -3.84 11.20 7.73
C ILE A 29 -2.76 11.11 8.80
N VAL A 30 -1.51 10.86 8.40
CA VAL A 30 -0.40 10.74 9.36
C VAL A 30 -0.13 12.05 10.08
N PHE A 31 -0.21 13.21 9.40
CA PHE A 31 -0.05 14.52 10.02
C PHE A 31 -1.10 14.78 11.11
N HIS A 32 -2.37 14.42 10.83
CA HIS A 32 -3.46 14.52 11.82
C HIS A 32 -3.38 13.49 12.96
N ARG A 33 -2.48 12.52 12.89
CA ARG A 33 -2.26 11.50 13.93
C ARG A 33 -0.87 11.55 14.54
N ALA A 34 0.01 12.40 14.03
CA ALA A 34 1.34 12.57 14.55
C ALA A 34 1.25 13.10 15.99
N LEU A 35 1.87 12.38 16.91
CA LEU A 35 1.95 12.76 18.30
C LEU A 35 3.28 13.48 18.53
N GLY A 36 3.25 14.63 19.20
CA GLY A 36 4.44 15.39 19.55
C GLY A 36 4.82 16.46 18.53
N LEU A 37 6.10 16.83 18.53
CA LEU A 37 6.62 17.93 17.71
C LEU A 37 6.86 17.44 16.27
N VAL A 38 6.05 17.94 15.34
CA VAL A 38 6.28 17.80 13.90
C VAL A 38 6.95 19.06 13.34
N ARG A 39 7.57 18.95 12.17
CA ARG A 39 8.03 20.09 11.37
C ARG A 39 7.16 20.17 10.12
N PRO A 40 6.02 20.89 10.18
CA PRO A 40 5.10 20.98 9.06
C PRO A 40 5.82 21.50 7.82
N LYS A 41 5.59 20.83 6.69
CA LYS A 41 6.08 21.25 5.39
C LYS A 41 4.93 21.17 4.40
N ASP A 42 4.62 22.30 3.79
CA ASP A 42 3.63 22.39 2.73
C ASP A 42 4.20 21.80 1.44
N ILE A 43 3.41 20.97 0.77
CA ILE A 43 3.74 20.33 -0.50
C ILE A 43 2.58 20.57 -1.45
N ASP A 44 2.87 21.27 -2.54
CA ASP A 44 1.94 21.47 -3.64
C ASP A 44 1.95 20.23 -4.54
N LEU A 45 0.76 19.78 -4.90
CA LEU A 45 0.56 18.75 -5.91
C LEU A 45 0.83 19.34 -7.30
N GLU A 46 1.54 18.59 -8.15
CA GLU A 46 1.83 18.98 -9.54
C GLU A 46 0.63 18.72 -10.45
N LEU A 47 -0.14 17.65 -10.16
CA LEU A 47 -1.28 17.22 -10.96
C LEU A 47 -2.61 17.86 -10.51
N PHE A 48 -2.65 18.46 -9.33
CA PHE A 48 -3.87 19.00 -8.72
C PHE A 48 -3.61 20.35 -8.05
N GLU A 49 -4.61 21.23 -8.04
CA GLU A 49 -4.57 22.50 -7.28
C GLU A 49 -4.82 22.26 -5.78
N ILE A 50 -4.02 21.39 -5.16
CA ILE A 50 -4.14 20.98 -3.77
C ILE A 50 -2.75 21.07 -3.12
N THR A 51 -2.72 21.64 -1.92
CA THR A 51 -1.53 21.64 -1.05
C THR A 51 -1.81 20.73 0.15
N TYR A 52 -0.90 19.81 0.45
CA TYR A 52 -0.98 18.98 1.66
C TYR A 52 0.24 19.19 2.57
N VAL A 53 0.16 18.72 3.80
CA VAL A 53 1.21 18.92 4.81
C VAL A 53 1.91 17.61 5.13
N GLN A 54 3.25 17.64 5.18
CA GLN A 54 4.10 16.56 5.68
C GLN A 54 4.61 16.84 7.10
N CYS A 55 4.95 15.78 7.83
CA CYS A 55 5.50 15.89 9.18
C CYS A 55 6.99 16.33 9.21
N GLY A 56 7.69 16.30 8.07
CA GLY A 56 9.13 16.59 8.00
C GLY A 56 10.02 15.50 8.61
N ASP A 57 9.52 14.26 8.65
CA ASP A 57 10.24 13.08 9.15
C ASP A 57 10.67 12.24 7.94
N MET A 58 11.98 12.21 7.70
CA MET A 58 12.56 11.53 6.53
C MET A 58 12.36 10.01 6.53
N GLU A 59 12.36 9.36 7.71
CA GLU A 59 12.16 7.91 7.79
C GLU A 59 10.72 7.55 7.47
N LEU A 60 9.78 8.34 8.00
CA LEU A 60 8.35 8.23 7.71
C LEU A 60 8.04 8.47 6.23
N GLU A 61 8.57 9.56 5.66
CA GLU A 61 8.42 9.92 4.25
C GLU A 61 8.94 8.82 3.34
N LYS A 62 10.16 8.33 3.58
CA LYS A 62 10.73 7.20 2.84
C LYS A 62 9.85 5.95 2.94
N LYS A 63 9.30 5.66 4.12
CA LYS A 63 8.43 4.49 4.32
C LYS A 63 7.13 4.60 3.52
N ILE A 64 6.51 5.79 3.50
CA ILE A 64 5.31 6.04 2.69
C ILE A 64 5.63 5.81 1.21
N ASP A 65 6.72 6.41 0.72
CA ASP A 65 7.13 6.30 -0.68
C ASP A 65 7.40 4.86 -1.13
N GLU A 66 8.14 4.09 -0.32
CA GLU A 66 8.43 2.69 -0.60
C GLU A 66 7.15 1.83 -0.69
N ASN A 67 6.16 2.09 0.17
CA ASN A 67 4.91 1.34 0.13
C ASN A 67 4.03 1.75 -1.06
N ILE A 68 4.01 3.04 -1.42
CA ILE A 68 3.33 3.51 -2.63
C ILE A 68 3.92 2.85 -3.86
N GLU A 69 5.25 2.77 -3.95
CA GLU A 69 5.95 2.10 -5.06
C GLU A 69 5.55 0.61 -5.17
N GLN A 70 5.56 -0.10 -4.04
CA GLN A 70 5.12 -1.50 -3.98
C GLN A 70 3.67 -1.66 -4.42
N PHE A 71 2.80 -0.74 -4.02
CA PHE A 71 1.41 -0.75 -4.42
C PHE A 71 1.23 -0.51 -5.91
N ILE A 72 1.90 0.50 -6.49
CA ILE A 72 1.86 0.77 -7.94
C ILE A 72 2.31 -0.47 -8.73
N SER A 73 3.45 -1.06 -8.38
CA SER A 73 3.94 -2.28 -9.03
C SER A 73 2.95 -3.45 -8.89
N TRP A 74 2.22 -3.53 -7.77
CA TRP A 74 1.20 -4.54 -7.58
C TRP A 74 -0.03 -4.32 -8.47
N VAL A 75 -0.50 -3.07 -8.58
CA VAL A 75 -1.62 -2.67 -9.46
C VAL A 75 -1.33 -3.02 -10.91
N GLU A 76 -0.12 -2.72 -11.40
CA GLU A 76 0.30 -3.05 -12.78
C GLU A 76 0.23 -4.55 -13.08
N LYS A 77 0.61 -5.39 -12.10
CA LYS A 77 0.60 -6.85 -12.23
C LYS A 77 -0.80 -7.44 -12.08
N HIS A 78 -1.72 -6.73 -11.43
CA HIS A 78 -3.04 -7.23 -11.07
C HIS A 78 -4.17 -6.26 -11.46
N PRO A 79 -4.31 -5.89 -12.75
CA PRO A 79 -5.25 -4.85 -13.18
C PRO A 79 -6.73 -5.18 -12.88
N ASN A 80 -7.06 -6.47 -12.74
CA ASN A 80 -8.43 -6.95 -12.47
C ASN A 80 -8.72 -7.19 -10.98
N LYS A 81 -7.82 -6.77 -10.09
CA LYS A 81 -8.01 -6.88 -8.63
C LYS A 81 -8.39 -5.53 -8.06
N LYS A 82 -9.13 -5.56 -6.95
CA LYS A 82 -9.46 -4.34 -6.21
C LYS A 82 -8.17 -3.71 -5.67
N SER A 83 -7.98 -2.43 -5.95
CA SER A 83 -6.79 -1.69 -5.52
C SER A 83 -7.09 -1.03 -4.18
N GLN A 84 -6.68 -1.68 -3.08
CA GLN A 84 -7.00 -1.24 -1.72
C GLN A 84 -5.73 -1.07 -0.88
N ILE A 85 -5.68 0.00 -0.10
CA ILE A 85 -4.65 0.25 0.90
C ILE A 85 -5.32 0.34 2.27
N CYS A 86 -4.67 -0.24 3.28
CA CYS A 86 -5.05 -0.09 4.67
C CYS A 86 -3.88 0.55 5.44
N LEU A 87 -4.09 1.76 5.93
CA LEU A 87 -3.22 2.40 6.92
C LEU A 87 -3.76 2.06 8.30
N SER A 88 -2.90 1.60 9.20
CA SER A 88 -3.32 1.15 10.53
C SER A 88 -2.44 1.78 11.61
N PHE A 89 -3.08 2.26 12.66
CA PHE A 89 -2.42 2.73 13.86
C PHE A 89 -2.58 1.68 14.97
N PHE A 90 -1.47 1.33 15.60
CA PHE A 90 -1.45 0.29 16.64
C PHE A 90 -0.36 0.56 17.67
N GLU A 91 -0.54 -0.01 18.85
CA GLU A 91 0.48 -0.10 19.90
C GLU A 91 1.09 -1.51 19.90
N GLU A 92 2.41 -1.63 20.00
CA GLU A 92 3.06 -2.92 20.24
C GLU A 92 3.13 -3.20 21.75
N ARG A 93 2.39 -4.20 22.22
CA ARG A 93 2.46 -4.66 23.61
C ARG A 93 3.28 -5.95 23.69
N ASN A 94 4.30 -5.93 24.55
CA ASN A 94 4.97 -7.16 24.97
C ASN A 94 4.14 -7.79 26.07
N LYS A 95 3.63 -9.02 25.88
CA LYS A 95 3.05 -9.77 27.01
C LYS A 95 4.16 -10.13 27.98
N GLN A 96 3.89 -10.01 29.28
CA GLN A 96 4.77 -10.50 30.34
C GLN A 96 5.05 -11.98 30.06
N ALA A 97 6.32 -12.40 30.17
CA ALA A 97 6.78 -13.72 29.78
C ALA A 97 6.22 -14.80 30.72
N THR A 98 5.00 -15.27 30.45
CA THR A 98 4.52 -16.56 30.93
C THR A 98 5.12 -17.62 30.01
N TRP A 99 6.24 -18.23 30.45
CA TRP A 99 6.79 -19.47 29.89
C TRP A 99 7.08 -19.41 28.36
N PHE A 100 8.34 -19.12 28.01
CA PHE A 100 8.98 -19.37 26.70
C PHE A 100 8.40 -18.73 25.42
N THR A 101 7.42 -17.83 25.46
CA THR A 101 6.95 -17.14 24.24
C THR A 101 6.96 -15.62 24.37
N HIS A 102 7.96 -14.97 23.77
CA HIS A 102 7.94 -13.53 23.49
C HIS A 102 7.01 -13.28 22.30
N ARG A 103 5.69 -13.21 22.54
CA ARG A 103 4.74 -12.81 21.52
C ARG A 103 4.51 -11.30 21.60
N LYS A 104 4.97 -10.57 20.58
CA LYS A 104 4.59 -9.18 20.36
C LYS A 104 3.16 -9.15 19.84
N GLU A 105 2.27 -8.46 20.56
CA GLU A 105 0.89 -8.25 20.15
C GLU A 105 0.73 -6.81 19.63
N ARG A 106 -0.04 -6.64 18.55
CA ARG A 106 -0.42 -5.32 18.02
C ARG A 106 -1.84 -5.01 18.43
N LEU A 107 -2.03 -3.93 19.16
CA LEU A 107 -3.33 -3.43 19.57
C LEU A 107 -3.71 -2.28 18.64
N TYR A 108 -4.50 -2.59 17.62
CA TYR A 108 -5.01 -1.60 16.68
C TYR A 108 -6.06 -0.72 17.34
N TRP A 109 -5.94 0.58 17.15
CA TRP A 109 -6.88 1.55 17.66
C TRP A 109 -7.53 2.38 16.55
N GLU A 110 -6.94 2.43 15.35
CA GLU A 110 -7.56 3.08 14.19
C GLU A 110 -7.08 2.47 12.87
N GLN A 111 -7.97 2.37 11.88
CA GLN A 111 -7.66 1.91 10.52
C GLN A 111 -8.35 2.78 9.46
N TRP A 112 -7.60 3.11 8.42
CA TRP A 112 -8.08 3.84 7.24
C TRP A 112 -8.02 2.94 6.02
N HIS A 113 -9.17 2.71 5.41
CA HIS A 113 -9.32 1.96 4.17
C HIS A 113 -9.45 2.93 3.00
N ILE A 114 -8.48 2.86 2.09
CA ILE A 114 -8.35 3.72 0.91
C ILE A 114 -8.51 2.82 -0.31
N ASN A 115 -9.61 2.99 -1.05
CA ASN A 115 -9.91 2.20 -2.23
C ASN A 115 -9.73 3.05 -3.48
N LEU A 116 -9.00 2.53 -4.46
CA LEU A 116 -8.80 3.15 -5.76
C LEU A 116 -9.48 2.31 -6.83
N ASN A 117 -10.22 2.98 -7.71
CA ASN A 117 -10.66 2.45 -8.99
C ASN A 117 -9.72 3.01 -10.07
N VAL A 118 -8.79 2.19 -10.52
CA VAL A 118 -7.76 2.62 -11.48
C VAL A 118 -8.29 2.49 -12.90
N ALA A 119 -8.41 3.61 -13.60
CA ALA A 119 -8.89 3.64 -14.98
C ALA A 119 -7.95 2.80 -15.87
N GLN A 120 -8.51 1.78 -16.51
CA GLN A 120 -7.79 0.98 -17.49
C GLN A 120 -7.96 1.61 -18.87
N HIS A 121 -6.90 2.19 -19.40
CA HIS A 121 -6.88 2.56 -20.82
C HIS A 121 -6.77 1.28 -21.66
N PRO A 122 -7.68 1.05 -22.63
CA PRO A 122 -7.52 -0.03 -23.58
C PRO A 122 -6.19 0.17 -24.30
N LYS A 123 -5.25 -0.79 -24.18
CA LYS A 123 -4.04 -0.77 -25.00
C LYS A 123 -4.48 -0.73 -26.46
N ALA A 124 -4.23 0.39 -27.14
CA ALA A 124 -4.44 0.52 -28.58
C ALA A 124 -3.75 -0.68 -29.25
N HIS A 125 -4.55 -1.53 -29.88
CA HIS A 125 -4.05 -2.73 -30.54
C HIS A 125 -3.16 -2.29 -31.71
N SER A 126 -1.84 -2.33 -31.54
CA SER A 126 -0.92 -2.23 -32.68
C SER A 126 -1.07 -3.49 -33.53
N GLY A 127 -1.88 -3.41 -34.58
CA GLY A 127 -2.09 -4.50 -35.52
C GLY A 127 -0.82 -4.85 -36.33
N LYS A 128 -0.32 -6.07 -36.08
CA LYS A 128 0.33 -7.06 -36.98
C LYS A 128 1.38 -6.64 -38.03
N SER A 129 2.52 -7.35 -38.02
CA SER A 129 3.13 -7.94 -39.23
C SER A 129 3.89 -9.25 -38.91
N HIS A 130 4.11 -10.07 -39.95
CA HIS A 130 4.18 -11.54 -40.00
C HIS A 130 5.53 -12.26 -39.70
N ASN A 131 5.39 -13.52 -39.25
CA ASN A 131 6.16 -14.78 -39.51
C ASN A 131 7.67 -14.90 -39.18
N SER A 132 8.07 -15.90 -38.38
CA SER A 132 8.31 -17.30 -38.82
C SER A 132 8.61 -18.27 -37.65
N LYS A 133 8.30 -19.55 -37.87
CA LYS A 133 8.40 -20.73 -36.97
C LYS A 133 9.84 -21.12 -36.62
N VAL A 134 10.08 -21.61 -35.40
CA VAL A 134 10.87 -22.84 -35.12
C VAL A 134 10.28 -23.56 -33.90
N VAL A 135 10.11 -24.88 -34.04
CA VAL A 135 9.61 -25.85 -33.05
C VAL A 135 10.79 -26.53 -32.38
N VAL A 136 10.80 -26.66 -31.04
CA VAL A 136 11.44 -27.79 -30.33
C VAL A 136 10.70 -28.02 -29.00
N ASP A 137 10.29 -29.28 -28.77
CA ASP A 137 9.87 -29.90 -27.50
C ASP A 137 11.02 -30.82 -27.03
N PRO A 138 11.30 -30.99 -25.72
CA PRO A 138 10.72 -32.14 -25.01
C PRO A 138 10.44 -31.92 -23.49
N GLY A 139 9.27 -32.38 -23.04
CA GLY A 139 9.18 -33.47 -22.03
C GLY A 139 9.18 -33.18 -20.51
N GLU A 140 8.11 -33.68 -19.86
CA GLU A 140 7.95 -34.12 -18.44
C GLU A 140 8.00 -33.03 -17.34
N SER A 141 7.19 -33.00 -16.26
CA SER A 141 6.43 -34.01 -15.52
C SER A 141 5.44 -33.30 -14.54
N ALA A 142 4.28 -33.94 -14.32
CA ALA A 142 3.37 -33.95 -13.16
C ALA A 142 2.98 -32.65 -12.39
N LEU A 143 1.67 -32.47 -12.33
CA LEU A 143 0.89 -31.63 -11.41
C LEU A 143 0.76 -32.26 -10.00
N GLU A 144 0.41 -31.39 -9.03
CA GLU A 144 -0.07 -31.63 -7.65
C GLU A 144 1.03 -31.94 -6.60
N GLU A 145 1.08 -31.34 -5.39
CA GLU A 145 0.16 -30.50 -4.62
C GLU A 145 0.96 -29.84 -3.46
N ARG A 146 0.42 -28.73 -2.93
CA ARG A 146 0.72 -28.09 -1.63
C ARG A 146 2.04 -27.33 -1.47
N MET A 147 1.97 -26.01 -1.61
CA MET A 147 2.42 -25.09 -0.56
C MET A 147 1.52 -23.86 -0.54
N LEU A 148 0.88 -23.61 0.61
CA LEU A 148 0.18 -22.37 0.93
C LEU A 148 1.14 -21.20 0.72
N ALA A 149 0.91 -20.39 -0.30
CA ALA A 149 1.57 -19.11 -0.47
C ALA A 149 0.52 -18.02 -0.67
N GLU A 150 -0.25 -17.75 0.38
CA GLU A 150 -0.65 -16.35 0.61
C GLU A 150 0.62 -15.59 0.99
N PRO A 151 1.02 -14.57 0.21
CA PRO A 151 1.28 -13.29 0.86
C PRO A 151 0.97 -12.14 -0.11
N CYS A 152 -0.25 -11.62 -0.09
CA CYS A 152 -0.51 -10.30 -0.65
C CYS A 152 -1.38 -9.49 0.30
N LEU A 153 -0.84 -8.33 0.68
CA LEU A 153 -1.49 -7.24 1.43
C LEU A 153 -1.78 -7.48 2.91
N LYS A 154 -0.74 -7.70 3.72
CA LYS A 154 -0.83 -7.39 5.16
C LYS A 154 0.37 -6.57 5.61
N HIS A 155 0.06 -5.32 5.95
CA HIS A 155 0.83 -4.33 6.73
C HIS A 155 1.55 -3.22 5.97
N LEU A 156 0.88 -2.07 5.88
CA LEU A 156 1.56 -0.80 6.06
C LEU A 156 1.96 -0.71 7.55
N LEU A 157 3.18 -1.14 7.85
CA LEU A 157 3.77 -1.11 9.19
C LEU A 157 4.40 0.26 9.43
N MET A 158 3.63 1.20 9.95
CA MET A 158 4.13 2.49 10.43
C MET A 158 4.22 2.40 11.96
N ARG A 159 5.44 2.37 12.49
CA ARG A 159 5.70 2.33 13.92
C ARG A 159 5.57 3.75 14.47
N PHE A 160 4.61 3.96 15.37
CA PHE A 160 4.69 5.01 16.36
C PHE A 160 4.86 4.33 17.72
N CYS A 161 6.10 4.33 18.24
CA CYS A 161 6.34 3.91 19.61
C CYS A 161 5.76 4.99 20.54
N SER A 162 4.65 4.69 21.22
CA SER A 162 4.27 5.44 22.41
C SER A 162 5.17 5.00 23.57
N LYS A 163 5.66 5.98 24.34
CA LYS A 163 5.98 5.74 25.76
C LYS A 163 4.69 5.70 26.56
#